data_AF-A0A5T0RY71-F1
#
_entry.id   AF-A0A5T0RY71-F1
#
_cell.length_a   1.000
_cell.length_b   1.000
_cell.length_c   1.000
_cell.angle_alpha   90.00
_cell.angle_beta   90.00
_cell.angle_gamma   90.00
#
_symmetry.space_group_name_H-M   'P 1'
#
loop_
_entity.id
_entity.type
_entity.pdbx_description
1 polymer ?
#
loop_
_entity_poly.entity_id
_entity_poly.type
_entity_poly.pdbx_seq_one_letter_code
_entity_poly.pdbx_strand_id
1 'polypeptide(L)'
;MTFTPTQKELFNKNIEALSNILLKESLKEIKSSKFELILGKDNLDINLKDTSIKNNGGGYNENLLYQDPIKELQTMLNTYNDKYLLYPVLYFYGFGNGILFKALLQNKNHQHIVVFEKDIEIIWIMFHILDFSSELQSARLMVLNTNKLEIQDYNELCSSKPFFQFSRIYFLELMSHYYERFHEDILGLNKKLAENFKNSIVSYGNDSTDTLQGIEQFVYNLPQMIT
;
A
#
# COMPACT_ATOMS: atom_id res chain seq x y z
N MET A 1 -20.09 -4.80 -15.20
CA MET A 1 -20.60 -5.15 -13.85
C MET A 1 -21.63 -4.11 -13.42
N THR A 2 -22.72 -4.52 -12.77
CA THR A 2 -23.76 -3.63 -12.26
C THR A 2 -23.83 -3.73 -10.74
N PHE A 3 -23.55 -2.62 -10.04
CA PHE A 3 -23.61 -2.55 -8.59
C PHE A 3 -25.00 -2.15 -8.10
N THR A 4 -25.42 -2.77 -6.99
CA THR A 4 -26.65 -2.43 -6.27
C THR A 4 -26.57 -1.02 -5.65
N PRO A 5 -27.71 -0.39 -5.31
CA PRO A 5 -27.70 0.92 -4.66
C PRO A 5 -26.85 0.97 -3.38
N THR A 6 -26.93 -0.08 -2.54
CA THR A 6 -26.15 -0.19 -1.30
C THR A 6 -24.65 -0.27 -1.57
N GLN A 7 -24.22 -0.98 -2.61
CA GLN A 7 -22.81 -1.03 -3.02
C GLN A 7 -22.30 0.32 -3.54
N LYS A 8 -23.15 1.11 -4.20
CA LYS A 8 -22.80 2.47 -4.63
C LYS A 8 -22.69 3.43 -3.45
N GLU A 9 -23.57 3.33 -2.46
CA GLU A 9 -23.46 4.08 -1.21
C GLU A 9 -22.16 3.74 -0.47
N LEU A 10 -21.81 2.45 -0.41
CA LEU A 10 -20.56 1.99 0.17
C LEU A 10 -19.33 2.55 -0.55
N PHE A 11 -19.34 2.53 -1.88
CA PHE A 11 -18.29 3.14 -2.68
C PHE A 11 -18.14 4.64 -2.37
N ASN A 12 -19.25 5.38 -2.32
CA ASN A 12 -19.22 6.80 -1.98
C ASN A 12 -18.64 7.04 -0.58
N LYS A 13 -19.01 6.20 0.41
CA LYS A 13 -18.46 6.27 1.78
C LYS A 13 -16.94 6.10 1.79
N ASN A 14 -16.42 5.12 1.06
CA ASN A 14 -14.97 4.89 0.91
C ASN A 14 -14.27 6.06 0.20
N ILE A 15 -14.88 6.56 -0.86
CA ILE A 15 -14.40 7.70 -1.65
C ILE A 15 -14.37 9.00 -0.85
N GLU A 16 -15.33 9.21 0.05
CA GLU A 16 -15.36 10.35 0.96
C GLU A 16 -14.23 10.28 1.99
N ALA A 17 -13.94 9.08 2.51
CA ALA A 17 -12.85 8.85 3.44
C ALA A 17 -11.45 8.87 2.81
N LEU A 18 -11.33 8.68 1.49
CA LEU A 18 -10.05 8.70 0.79
C LEU A 18 -9.49 10.13 0.71
N SER A 19 -8.34 10.35 1.34
CA SER A 19 -7.63 11.64 1.35
C SER A 19 -6.92 11.98 0.04
N ASN A 20 -6.46 10.97 -0.71
CA ASN A 20 -5.78 11.15 -1.99
C ASN A 20 -6.75 11.63 -3.08
N ILE A 21 -6.71 12.92 -3.41
CA ILE A 21 -7.62 13.58 -4.35
C ILE A 21 -7.45 13.02 -5.77
N LEU A 22 -6.22 12.83 -6.25
CA LEU A 22 -5.95 12.34 -7.60
C LEU A 22 -6.48 10.92 -7.82
N LEU A 23 -6.29 10.03 -6.84
CA LEU A 23 -6.85 8.68 -6.88
C LEU A 23 -8.38 8.73 -6.81
N LYS A 24 -8.93 9.58 -5.94
CA LYS A 24 -10.38 9.77 -5.78
C LYS A 24 -11.05 10.18 -7.09
N GLU A 25 -10.48 11.13 -7.82
CA GLU A 25 -10.98 11.55 -9.12
C GLU A 25 -10.91 10.42 -10.15
N SER A 26 -9.76 9.75 -10.25
CA SER A 26 -9.60 8.61 -11.15
C SER A 26 -10.56 7.46 -10.87
N LEU A 27 -10.86 7.16 -9.61
CA LEU A 27 -11.84 6.13 -9.27
C LEU A 27 -13.27 6.51 -9.67
N LYS A 28 -13.63 7.80 -9.62
CA LYS A 28 -14.96 8.29 -10.03
C LYS A 28 -15.15 8.28 -11.55
N GLU A 29 -14.07 8.38 -12.32
CA GLU A 29 -14.11 8.38 -13.78
C GLU A 29 -14.33 6.99 -14.38
N ILE A 30 -14.07 5.92 -13.61
CA ILE A 30 -14.22 4.54 -14.07
C ILE A 30 -15.71 4.21 -14.28
N LYS A 31 -16.06 3.83 -15.51
CA LYS A 31 -17.42 3.43 -15.90
C LYS A 31 -17.58 1.92 -16.06
N SER A 32 -16.49 1.24 -16.39
CA SER A 32 -16.44 -0.20 -16.65
C SER A 32 -15.08 -0.73 -16.24
N SER A 33 -15.01 -2.02 -15.93
CA SER A 33 -13.76 -2.70 -15.61
C SER A 33 -13.56 -3.94 -16.47
N LYS A 34 -12.30 -4.26 -16.77
CA LYS A 34 -11.88 -5.53 -17.37
C LYS A 34 -11.97 -6.70 -16.38
N PHE A 35 -12.15 -6.44 -15.09
CA PHE A 35 -12.22 -7.48 -14.07
C PHE A 35 -13.66 -7.98 -13.85
N GLU A 36 -13.77 -9.29 -13.68
CA GLU A 36 -14.97 -10.00 -13.26
C GLU A 36 -14.82 -10.39 -11.78
N LEU A 37 -15.87 -10.15 -10.98
CA LEU A 37 -15.92 -10.50 -9.56
C LEU A 37 -16.42 -11.92 -9.40
N ILE A 38 -15.65 -12.72 -8.68
CA ILE A 38 -15.98 -14.09 -8.32
C ILE A 38 -16.20 -14.11 -6.81
N LEU A 39 -17.42 -14.48 -6.42
CA LEU A 39 -17.80 -14.66 -5.02
C LEU A 39 -17.99 -16.15 -4.76
N GLY A 40 -17.26 -16.65 -3.78
CA GLY A 40 -17.41 -18.01 -3.28
C GLY A 40 -18.58 -18.15 -2.31
N LYS A 41 -18.56 -19.24 -1.56
CA LYS A 41 -19.59 -19.52 -0.54
C LYS A 41 -19.35 -18.75 0.76
N ASP A 42 -18.08 -18.52 1.09
CA ASP A 42 -17.68 -17.73 2.25
C ASP A 42 -17.59 -16.25 1.87
N ASN A 43 -17.95 -15.36 2.79
CA ASN A 43 -17.80 -13.92 2.60
C ASN A 43 -16.32 -13.50 2.45
N LEU A 44 -15.39 -14.35 2.90
CA LEU A 44 -13.95 -14.15 2.72
C LEU A 44 -13.43 -14.68 1.37
N ASP A 45 -14.24 -15.47 0.65
CA ASP A 45 -13.86 -16.07 -0.63
C ASP A 45 -14.23 -15.11 -1.77
N ILE A 46 -13.50 -13.99 -1.83
CA ILE A 46 -13.66 -12.97 -2.86
C ILE A 46 -12.45 -13.00 -3.77
N ASN A 47 -12.67 -13.10 -5.07
CA ASN A 47 -11.61 -13.09 -6.07
C ASN A 47 -11.98 -12.21 -7.26
N LEU A 48 -10.98 -11.78 -8.03
CA LEU A 48 -11.17 -11.07 -9.28
C LEU A 48 -10.47 -11.83 -10.40
N LYS A 49 -11.08 -11.77 -11.59
CA LYS A 49 -10.57 -12.36 -12.83
C LYS A 49 -10.41 -11.29 -13.88
N ASP A 50 -9.20 -11.09 -14.39
CA ASP A 50 -8.96 -10.19 -15.52
C ASP A 50 -9.43 -10.85 -16.82
N THR A 51 -10.49 -10.33 -17.42
CA THR A 51 -11.08 -10.87 -18.66
C THR A 51 -10.29 -10.54 -19.92
N SER A 52 -9.32 -9.61 -19.83
CA SER A 52 -8.43 -9.27 -20.95
C SER A 52 -7.34 -10.32 -21.19
N ILE A 53 -7.07 -11.17 -20.20
CA ILE A 53 -6.04 -12.22 -20.25
C ILE A 53 -6.67 -13.55 -20.62
N LYS A 54 -6.18 -14.14 -21.72
CA LYS A 54 -6.55 -15.50 -22.14
C LYS A 54 -5.67 -16.52 -21.41
N ASN A 55 -6.28 -17.46 -20.71
CA ASN A 55 -5.55 -18.56 -20.09
C ASN A 55 -5.07 -19.53 -21.17
N ASN A 56 -3.79 -19.91 -21.12
CA ASN A 56 -3.16 -20.79 -22.10
C ASN A 56 -3.38 -22.29 -21.82
N GLY A 57 -4.40 -22.65 -21.03
CA GLY A 57 -4.78 -24.06 -20.80
C GLY A 57 -3.87 -24.86 -19.85
N GLY A 58 -2.92 -24.21 -19.17
CA GLY A 58 -2.22 -24.80 -18.03
C GLY A 58 -3.12 -24.84 -16.79
N GLY A 59 -2.83 -25.72 -15.83
CA GLY A 59 -3.60 -25.82 -14.57
C GLY A 59 -3.54 -24.57 -13.67
N TYR A 60 -2.75 -23.56 -14.03
CA TYR A 60 -2.61 -22.29 -13.34
C TYR A 60 -3.36 -21.18 -14.09
N ASN A 61 -4.31 -20.53 -13.41
CA ASN A 61 -5.10 -19.46 -14.00
C ASN A 61 -4.41 -18.11 -13.80
N GLU A 62 -3.57 -17.70 -14.76
CA GLU A 62 -2.83 -16.43 -14.71
C GLU A 62 -3.74 -15.18 -14.67
N ASN A 63 -4.99 -15.33 -15.08
CA ASN A 63 -5.98 -14.25 -15.07
C ASN A 63 -6.70 -14.06 -13.73
N LEU A 64 -6.56 -14.97 -12.76
CA LEU A 64 -7.11 -14.79 -11.41
C LEU A 64 -6.12 -14.04 -10.53
N LEU A 65 -6.62 -13.23 -9.59
CA LEU A 65 -5.75 -12.62 -8.58
C LEU A 65 -5.13 -13.68 -7.66
N TYR A 66 -5.92 -14.69 -7.29
CA TYR A 66 -5.52 -15.80 -6.44
C TYR A 66 -5.97 -17.14 -7.05
N GLN A 67 -5.21 -18.21 -6.84
CA GLN A 67 -5.66 -19.56 -7.18
C GLN A 67 -6.62 -20.11 -6.13
N ASP A 68 -6.31 -19.88 -4.85
CA ASP A 68 -7.15 -20.24 -3.70
C ASP A 68 -7.15 -19.08 -2.70
N PRO A 69 -8.14 -18.17 -2.77
CA PRO A 69 -8.18 -16.96 -1.96
C PRO A 69 -8.08 -17.24 -0.46
N ILE A 70 -8.76 -18.28 0.04
CA ILE A 70 -8.81 -18.58 1.47
C ILE A 70 -7.47 -19.15 1.94
N LYS A 71 -6.90 -20.11 1.20
CA LYS A 71 -5.62 -20.72 1.56
C LYS A 71 -4.47 -19.72 1.49
N GLU A 72 -4.43 -18.91 0.44
CA GLU A 72 -3.41 -17.87 0.27
C GLU A 72 -3.53 -16.80 1.37
N LEU A 73 -4.75 -16.35 1.69
CA LEU A 73 -5.02 -15.44 2.80
C LEU A 73 -4.51 -16.00 4.14
N GLN A 74 -4.84 -17.25 4.47
CA GLN A 74 -4.39 -17.90 5.71
C GLN A 74 -2.86 -17.98 5.78
N THR A 75 -2.22 -18.33 4.67
CA THR A 75 -0.75 -18.43 4.58
C THR A 75 -0.09 -17.08 4.82
N MET A 76 -0.60 -16.02 4.20
CA MET A 76 -0.11 -14.66 4.39
C MET A 76 -0.34 -14.18 5.83
N LEU A 77 -1.53 -14.38 6.39
CA LEU A 77 -1.83 -13.99 7.78
C LEU A 77 -0.92 -14.68 8.79
N ASN A 78 -0.67 -15.99 8.63
CA ASN A 78 0.24 -16.71 9.51
C ASN A 78 1.67 -16.14 9.42
N THR A 79 2.14 -15.84 8.22
CA THR A 79 3.47 -15.26 8.00
C THR A 79 3.60 -13.89 8.64
N TYR A 80 2.59 -13.02 8.49
CA TYR A 80 2.60 -11.68 9.05
C TYR A 80 2.45 -11.65 10.56
N ASN A 81 1.62 -12.53 11.12
CA ASN A 81 1.48 -12.68 12.56
C ASN A 81 2.76 -13.22 13.23
N ASP A 82 3.53 -14.06 12.53
CA ASP A 82 4.78 -14.62 13.06
C ASP A 82 5.95 -13.62 12.94
N LYS A 83 6.18 -13.09 11.73
CA LYS A 83 7.41 -12.31 11.43
C LYS A 83 7.26 -10.81 11.58
N TYR A 84 6.07 -10.28 11.34
CA TYR A 84 5.87 -8.84 11.14
C TYR A 84 4.91 -8.21 12.14
N LEU A 85 4.48 -8.94 13.19
CA LEU A 85 3.48 -8.51 14.17
C LEU A 85 3.71 -7.11 14.77
N LEU A 86 4.98 -6.73 14.94
CA LEU A 86 5.39 -5.46 15.56
C LEU A 86 5.82 -4.39 14.55
N TYR A 87 5.71 -4.65 13.24
CA TYR A 87 6.12 -3.70 12.20
C TYR A 87 5.08 -2.58 12.11
N PRO A 88 5.44 -1.31 12.35
CA PRO A 88 4.46 -0.23 12.35
C PRO A 88 4.01 0.17 10.95
N VAL A 89 4.85 -0.07 9.94
CA VAL A 89 4.55 0.25 8.55
C VAL A 89 4.81 -0.98 7.67
N LEU A 90 3.85 -1.29 6.80
CA LEU A 90 3.94 -2.36 5.81
C LEU A 90 3.75 -1.79 4.41
N TYR A 91 4.47 -2.31 3.42
CA TYR A 91 4.40 -1.87 2.03
C TYR A 91 4.05 -3.04 1.11
N PHE A 92 3.03 -2.86 0.29
CA PHE A 92 2.54 -3.88 -0.63
C PHE A 92 2.49 -3.33 -2.06
N TYR A 93 2.84 -4.18 -3.01
CA TYR A 93 2.50 -4.02 -4.41
C TYR A 93 1.29 -4.87 -4.75
N GLY A 94 0.20 -4.20 -5.11
CA GLY A 94 -1.10 -4.78 -5.40
C GLY A 94 -2.08 -4.66 -4.24
N PHE A 95 -3.29 -4.21 -4.56
CA PHE A 95 -4.41 -4.12 -3.62
C PHE A 95 -5.07 -5.48 -3.36
N GLY A 96 -5.07 -6.36 -4.36
CA GLY A 96 -5.70 -7.66 -4.25
C GLY A 96 -7.21 -7.55 -4.03
N ASN A 97 -7.78 -8.48 -3.26
CA ASN A 97 -9.18 -8.40 -2.82
C ASN A 97 -9.38 -7.56 -1.54
N GLY A 98 -8.31 -6.96 -0.99
CA GLY A 98 -8.34 -6.11 0.20
C GLY A 98 -8.62 -6.82 1.54
N ILE A 99 -8.98 -8.10 1.56
CA ILE A 99 -9.34 -8.83 2.80
C ILE A 99 -8.14 -8.95 3.74
N LEU A 100 -6.93 -9.17 3.19
CA LEU A 100 -5.70 -9.21 3.97
C LEU A 100 -5.52 -7.92 4.77
N PHE A 101 -5.70 -6.76 4.15
CA PHE A 101 -5.52 -5.47 4.83
C PHE A 101 -6.56 -5.27 5.94
N LYS A 102 -7.80 -5.71 5.73
CA LYS A 102 -8.82 -5.69 6.78
C LYS A 102 -8.39 -6.48 8.01
N ALA A 103 -7.83 -7.66 7.80
CA ALA A 103 -7.35 -8.52 8.88
C ALA A 103 -6.09 -7.94 9.54
N LEU A 104 -5.09 -7.50 8.76
CA LEU A 104 -3.85 -6.90 9.28
C LEU A 104 -4.15 -5.64 10.09
N LEU A 105 -5.04 -4.77 9.63
CA LEU A 105 -5.36 -3.52 10.34
C LEU A 105 -6.15 -3.72 11.64
N GLN A 106 -6.59 -4.93 11.98
CA GLN A 106 -7.07 -5.22 13.34
C GLN A 106 -5.94 -5.15 14.37
N ASN A 107 -4.69 -5.40 13.95
CA ASN A 107 -3.52 -5.23 14.80
C ASN A 107 -3.22 -3.73 15.01
N LYS A 108 -3.22 -3.29 16.27
CA LYS A 108 -2.97 -1.90 16.65
C LYS A 108 -1.51 -1.46 16.46
N ASN A 109 -0.58 -2.41 16.37
CA ASN A 109 0.83 -2.10 16.12
C ASN A 109 1.06 -1.61 14.70
N HIS A 110 0.27 -2.08 13.73
CA HIS A 110 0.31 -1.59 12.35
C HIS A 110 -0.34 -0.20 12.27
N GLN A 111 0.51 0.82 12.19
CA GLN A 111 0.11 2.22 12.07
C GLN A 111 -0.32 2.52 10.63
N HIS A 112 0.46 2.10 9.64
CA HIS A 112 0.17 2.33 8.23
C HIS A 112 0.42 1.08 7.37
N ILE A 113 -0.48 0.81 6.45
CA ILE A 113 -0.26 -0.09 5.32
C ILE A 113 -0.30 0.75 4.05
N VAL A 114 0.81 0.79 3.33
CA VAL A 114 0.95 1.51 2.06
C VAL A 114 0.83 0.51 0.92
N VAL A 115 -0.14 0.74 0.04
CA VAL A 115 -0.46 -0.14 -1.07
C VAL A 115 -0.26 0.60 -2.38
N PHE A 116 0.63 0.08 -3.20
CA PHE A 116 0.88 0.56 -4.55
C PHE A 116 0.09 -0.29 -5.53
N GLU A 117 -0.86 0.32 -6.24
CA GLU A 117 -1.71 -0.38 -7.21
C GLU A 117 -1.57 0.25 -8.60
N LYS A 118 -1.41 -0.61 -9.59
CA LYS A 118 -1.30 -0.21 -11.00
C LYS A 118 -2.66 -0.26 -11.69
N ASP A 119 -3.43 -1.31 -11.45
CA ASP A 119 -4.78 -1.49 -12.00
C ASP A 119 -5.83 -0.98 -10.99
N ILE A 120 -6.05 0.34 -10.97
CA ILE A 120 -6.98 0.99 -10.01
C ILE A 120 -8.44 0.51 -10.12
N GLU A 121 -8.78 -0.20 -11.20
CA GLU A 121 -10.06 -0.88 -11.34
C GLU A 121 -10.30 -1.93 -10.25
N ILE A 122 -9.23 -2.59 -9.76
CA ILE A 122 -9.30 -3.54 -8.64
C ILE A 122 -9.84 -2.83 -7.39
N ILE A 123 -9.26 -1.67 -7.05
CA ILE A 123 -9.71 -0.83 -5.93
C ILE A 123 -11.15 -0.38 -6.16
N TRP A 124 -11.47 0.05 -7.38
CA TRP A 124 -12.82 0.48 -7.74
C TRP A 124 -13.86 -0.59 -7.46
N ILE A 125 -13.62 -1.84 -7.87
CA ILE A 125 -14.54 -2.95 -7.55
C ILE A 125 -14.56 -3.18 -6.04
N MET A 126 -13.41 -3.30 -5.38
CA MET A 126 -13.35 -3.63 -3.96
C MET A 126 -13.99 -2.58 -3.06
N PHE A 127 -13.95 -1.30 -3.41
CA PHE A 127 -14.62 -0.23 -2.68
C PHE A 127 -16.15 -0.30 -2.79
N HIS A 128 -16.70 -0.99 -3.79
CA HIS A 128 -18.14 -1.30 -3.84
C HIS A 128 -18.50 -2.53 -2.98
N ILE A 129 -17.54 -3.36 -2.58
CA ILE A 129 -17.77 -4.63 -1.88
C ILE A 129 -17.44 -4.55 -0.39
N LEU A 130 -16.36 -3.85 -0.03
CA LEU A 130 -15.83 -3.77 1.33
C LEU A 130 -15.78 -2.33 1.82
N ASP A 131 -16.13 -2.13 3.09
CA ASP A 131 -16.04 -0.81 3.75
C ASP A 131 -14.63 -0.58 4.28
N PHE A 132 -13.84 0.32 3.69
CA PHE A 132 -12.53 0.76 4.17
C PHE A 132 -12.55 2.17 4.77
N SER A 133 -13.74 2.76 4.95
CA SER A 133 -13.87 4.18 5.31
C SER A 133 -13.09 4.57 6.57
N SER A 134 -13.13 3.74 7.62
CA SER A 134 -12.38 4.02 8.86
C SER A 134 -10.86 3.97 8.68
N GLU A 135 -10.36 3.01 7.91
CA GLU A 135 -8.94 2.80 7.66
C GLU A 135 -8.37 3.87 6.74
N LEU A 136 -9.14 4.32 5.75
CA LEU A 136 -8.79 5.42 4.85
C LEU A 136 -8.80 6.76 5.58
N GLN A 137 -9.85 7.04 6.37
CA GLN A 137 -9.99 8.31 7.10
C GLN A 137 -8.88 8.50 8.15
N SER A 138 -8.48 7.42 8.81
CA SER A 138 -7.38 7.42 9.78
C SER A 138 -5.99 7.32 9.14
N ALA A 139 -5.93 7.29 7.81
CA ALA A 139 -4.71 7.06 7.01
C ALA A 139 -3.97 5.77 7.38
N ARG A 140 -4.61 4.81 8.06
CA ARG A 140 -4.03 3.50 8.37
C ARG A 140 -3.90 2.63 7.13
N LEU A 141 -4.77 2.84 6.13
CA LEU A 141 -4.61 2.30 4.78
C LEU A 141 -4.35 3.46 3.81
N MET A 142 -3.20 3.44 3.15
CA MET A 142 -2.82 4.41 2.14
C MET A 142 -2.71 3.70 0.80
N VAL A 143 -3.43 4.20 -0.21
CA VAL A 143 -3.45 3.59 -1.54
C VAL A 143 -2.92 4.59 -2.55
N LEU A 144 -1.95 4.15 -3.36
CA LEU A 144 -1.21 4.98 -4.31
C LEU A 144 -1.27 4.35 -5.70
N ASN A 145 -1.63 5.16 -6.71
CA ASN A 145 -1.67 4.72 -8.10
C ASN A 145 -0.28 4.83 -8.72
N THR A 146 0.36 3.71 -9.06
CA THR A 146 1.73 3.71 -9.58
C THR A 146 1.89 4.48 -10.88
N ASN A 147 0.84 4.55 -11.70
CA ASN A 147 0.87 5.28 -12.98
C ASN A 147 0.89 6.80 -12.83
N LYS A 148 0.57 7.32 -11.63
CA LYS A 148 0.46 8.76 -11.35
C LYS A 148 1.46 9.27 -10.31
N LEU A 149 2.35 8.41 -9.81
CA LEU A 149 3.32 8.79 -8.79
C LEU A 149 4.44 9.66 -9.38
N GLU A 150 4.62 10.83 -8.78
CA GLU A 150 5.69 11.77 -9.09
C GLU A 150 6.80 11.71 -8.04
N ILE A 151 7.94 12.35 -8.35
CA ILE A 151 9.12 12.39 -7.46
C ILE A 151 8.77 12.97 -6.09
N GLN A 152 7.87 13.96 -6.06
CA GLN A 152 7.43 14.60 -4.82
C GLN A 152 6.70 13.63 -3.89
N ASP A 153 5.88 12.73 -4.42
CA ASP A 153 5.14 11.74 -3.62
C ASP A 153 6.10 10.82 -2.86
N TYR A 154 7.17 10.36 -3.53
CA TYR A 154 8.20 9.53 -2.89
C TYR A 154 8.94 10.29 -1.80
N ASN A 155 9.30 11.55 -2.04
CA ASN A 155 9.99 12.37 -1.06
C ASN A 155 9.13 12.62 0.19
N GLU A 156 7.85 12.93 0.00
CA GLU A 156 6.90 13.16 1.08
C GLU A 156 6.68 11.88 1.91
N LEU A 157 6.46 10.75 1.24
CA LEU A 157 6.31 9.46 1.91
C LEU A 157 7.59 9.10 2.69
N CYS A 158 8.76 9.13 2.05
CA CYS A 158 10.00 8.64 2.65
C CYS A 158 10.57 9.56 3.75
N SER A 159 10.20 10.84 3.75
CA SER A 159 10.72 11.83 4.71
C SER A 159 9.77 12.11 5.88
N SER A 160 8.51 11.70 5.79
CA SER A 160 7.51 11.90 6.85
C SER A 160 7.59 10.82 7.94
N LYS A 161 7.17 11.17 9.15
CA LYS A 161 7.00 10.19 10.24
C LYS A 161 5.64 9.49 10.07
N PRO A 162 5.53 8.18 10.35
CA PRO A 162 6.56 7.29 10.89
C PRO A 162 7.42 6.59 9.82
N PHE A 163 7.12 6.74 8.53
CA PHE A 163 7.81 6.06 7.41
C PHE A 163 9.33 6.20 7.47
N PHE A 164 9.83 7.43 7.67
CA PHE A 164 11.25 7.69 7.81
C PHE A 164 11.89 6.93 8.99
N GLN A 165 11.22 6.89 10.15
CA GLN A 165 11.75 6.24 11.36
C GLN A 165 11.91 4.73 11.17
N PHE A 166 11.03 4.12 10.37
CA PHE A 166 11.05 2.69 10.07
C PHE A 166 11.62 2.37 8.68
N SER A 167 12.31 3.32 8.06
CA SER A 167 12.92 3.16 6.73
C SER A 167 13.90 1.99 6.64
N ARG A 168 14.61 1.67 7.73
CA ARG A 168 15.58 0.57 7.79
C ARG A 168 14.96 -0.83 7.69
N ILE A 169 13.69 -0.97 7.99
CA ILE A 169 12.95 -2.25 7.94
C ILE A 169 12.03 -2.32 6.72
N TYR A 170 12.21 -1.41 5.76
CA TYR A 170 11.46 -1.38 4.51
C TYR A 170 11.69 -2.66 3.70
N PHE A 171 10.58 -3.24 3.24
CA PHE A 171 10.52 -4.21 2.15
C PHE A 171 9.19 -4.02 1.41
N LEU A 172 9.17 -4.33 0.12
CA LEU A 172 7.96 -4.28 -0.70
C LEU A 172 7.45 -5.70 -0.94
N GLU A 173 6.32 -6.04 -0.32
CA GLU A 173 5.69 -7.34 -0.48
C GLU A 173 4.83 -7.38 -1.75
N LEU A 174 4.88 -8.48 -2.49
CA LEU A 174 3.97 -8.70 -3.61
C LEU A 174 2.66 -9.34 -3.12
N MET A 175 1.52 -8.74 -3.45
CA MET A 175 0.23 -9.19 -2.90
C MET A 175 -0.22 -10.57 -3.41
N SER A 176 0.07 -10.87 -4.67
CA SER A 176 -0.20 -12.18 -5.27
C SER A 176 0.59 -12.37 -6.56
N HIS A 177 0.67 -13.62 -7.01
CA HIS A 177 1.34 -13.99 -8.26
C HIS A 177 0.75 -13.29 -9.50
N TYR A 178 -0.51 -12.85 -9.48
CA TYR A 178 -1.10 -12.10 -10.59
C TYR A 178 -0.28 -10.85 -10.95
N TYR A 179 0.30 -10.20 -9.94
CA TYR A 179 1.04 -8.96 -10.11
C TYR A 179 2.45 -9.16 -10.68
N GLU A 180 2.97 -10.39 -10.76
CA GLU A 180 4.30 -10.66 -11.35
C GLU A 180 4.43 -10.16 -12.80
N ARG A 181 3.32 -10.07 -13.53
CA ARG A 181 3.28 -9.48 -14.88
C ARG A 181 3.75 -8.02 -14.94
N PHE A 182 3.72 -7.32 -13.81
CA PHE A 182 4.18 -5.94 -13.68
C PHE A 182 5.61 -5.84 -13.16
N HIS A 183 6.43 -6.88 -13.38
CA HIS A 183 7.80 -6.99 -12.88
C HIS A 183 8.64 -5.71 -13.03
N GLU A 184 8.67 -5.11 -14.22
CA GLU A 184 9.42 -3.87 -14.47
C GLU A 184 8.92 -2.69 -13.63
N ASP A 185 7.61 -2.59 -13.44
CA ASP A 185 6.99 -1.54 -12.60
C ASP A 185 7.34 -1.75 -11.14
N ILE A 186 7.29 -2.99 -10.66
CA ILE A 186 7.63 -3.39 -9.29
C ILE A 186 9.10 -3.08 -9.00
N LEU A 187 10.00 -3.50 -9.89
CA LEU A 187 11.44 -3.22 -9.75
C LEU A 187 11.73 -1.72 -9.76
N GLY A 188 11.13 -0.99 -10.71
CA GLY A 188 11.28 0.46 -10.82
C GLY A 188 10.77 1.18 -9.57
N LEU A 189 9.60 0.79 -9.05
CA LEU A 189 9.02 1.32 -7.83
C LEU A 189 9.91 1.06 -6.61
N ASN A 190 10.32 -0.20 -6.43
CA ASN A 190 11.16 -0.59 -5.30
C ASN A 190 12.50 0.14 -5.30
N LYS A 191 13.11 0.31 -6.48
CA LYS A 191 14.36 1.08 -6.63
C LYS A 191 14.15 2.54 -6.24
N LYS A 192 13.09 3.19 -6.72
CA LYS A 192 12.76 4.58 -6.36
C LYS A 192 12.54 4.73 -4.86
N LEU A 193 11.77 3.84 -4.23
CA LEU A 193 11.54 3.89 -2.77
C LEU A 193 12.84 3.70 -1.98
N ALA A 194 13.65 2.70 -2.33
CA ALA A 194 14.93 2.45 -1.68
C ALA A 194 15.90 3.63 -1.81
N GLU A 195 15.98 4.25 -3.00
CA GLU A 195 16.79 5.44 -3.24
C GLU A 195 16.29 6.64 -2.43
N ASN A 196 14.98 6.88 -2.39
CA ASN A 196 14.41 7.99 -1.62
C ASN A 196 14.59 7.79 -0.12
N PHE A 197 14.35 6.59 0.43
CA PHE A 197 14.66 6.31 1.83
C PHE A 197 16.14 6.52 2.13
N LYS A 198 17.04 6.05 1.26
CA LYS A 198 18.48 6.28 1.42
C LYS A 198 18.79 7.78 1.44
N ASN A 199 18.25 8.56 0.51
CA ASN A 199 18.47 10.00 0.43
C ASN A 199 17.94 10.72 1.67
N SER A 200 16.75 10.36 2.16
CA SER A 200 16.21 10.89 3.42
C SER A 200 17.11 10.52 4.60
N ILE A 201 17.64 9.29 4.68
CA ILE A 201 18.54 8.89 5.78
C ILE A 201 19.83 9.71 5.75
N VAL A 202 20.39 9.93 4.56
CA VAL A 202 21.63 10.72 4.39
C VAL A 202 21.39 12.19 4.74
N SER A 203 20.25 12.77 4.34
CA SER A 203 19.98 14.19 4.56
C SER A 203 19.75 14.55 6.04
N TYR A 204 19.18 13.65 6.83
CA TYR A 204 19.03 13.85 8.27
C TYR A 204 20.35 13.74 9.04
N GLY A 205 21.32 12.99 8.51
CA GLY A 205 22.54 12.63 9.22
C GLY A 205 22.29 11.58 10.30
N ASN A 206 23.27 10.71 10.51
CA ASN A 206 23.16 9.64 11.52
C ASN A 206 24.47 9.43 12.30
N ASP A 207 25.45 10.31 12.13
CA ASP A 207 26.72 10.23 12.84
C ASP A 207 26.61 10.93 14.21
N SER A 208 26.74 10.13 15.26
CA SER A 208 26.73 10.64 16.64
C SER A 208 27.93 11.53 16.94
N THR A 209 29.06 11.31 16.27
CA THR A 209 30.29 12.10 16.41
C THR A 209 30.08 13.50 15.87
N ASP A 210 29.50 13.63 14.67
CA ASP A 210 29.14 14.92 14.08
C ASP A 210 28.17 15.69 14.99
N THR A 211 27.20 14.97 15.57
CA THR A 211 26.24 15.56 16.51
C THR A 211 26.94 16.09 17.77
N LEU A 212 27.82 15.29 18.37
CA LEU A 212 28.56 15.69 19.57
C LEU A 212 29.50 16.87 19.28
N GLN A 213 30.19 16.85 18.15
CA GLN A 213 31.04 17.95 17.72
C GLN A 213 30.21 19.23 17.52
N GLY A 214 29.03 19.14 16.91
CA GLY A 214 28.11 20.27 16.75
C GLY A 214 27.68 20.86 18.10
N ILE A 215 27.34 20.02 19.08
CA ILE A 215 26.98 20.45 20.44
C ILE A 215 28.18 21.12 21.14
N GLU A 216 29.36 20.50 21.05
CA GLU A 216 30.58 21.04 21.65
C GLU A 216 30.91 22.43 21.10
N GLN A 217 30.89 22.58 19.78
CA GLN A 217 31.14 23.87 19.13
C GLN A 217 30.06 24.90 19.48
N PHE A 218 28.79 24.50 19.57
CA PHE A 218 27.72 25.39 20.02
C PHE A 218 27.95 25.90 21.45
N VAL A 219 28.28 25.02 22.39
CA VAL A 219 28.56 25.37 23.80
C VAL A 219 29.79 26.27 23.90
N TYR A 220 30.85 25.97 23.17
CA TYR A 220 32.09 26.76 23.16
C TYR A 220 31.84 28.21 22.69
N ASN A 221 31.00 28.40 21.67
CA ASN A 221 30.72 29.71 21.10
C ASN A 221 29.60 30.47 21.80
N LEU A 222 28.84 29.81 22.69
CA LEU A 222 27.69 30.40 23.37
C LEU A 222 28.00 31.72 24.11
N PRO A 223 29.14 31.86 24.83
CA PRO A 223 29.50 33.13 25.48
C PRO A 223 29.67 34.28 24.50
N GLN A 224 30.23 34.04 23.31
CA GLN A 224 30.43 35.07 22.29
C GLN A 224 29.12 35.49 21.60
N MET A 225 28.09 34.63 21.61
CA MET A 225 26.79 34.94 21.02
C MET A 225 25.90 35.79 21.93
N ILE A 226 26.11 35.73 23.24
CA ILE A 226 25.28 36.41 24.26
C ILE A 226 25.87 37.72 24.78
N THR A 227 27.09 38.08 24.35
CA THR A 227 27.82 39.27 24.78
C THR A 227 28.08 40.19 23.59
#